data_AF-A0AA88MVZ1-F1
#
_entry.id   AF-A0AA88MVZ1-F1
#
_cell.length_a   1.000
_cell.length_b   1.000
_cell.length_c   1.000
_cell.angle_alpha   90.00
_cell.angle_beta   90.00
_cell.angle_gamma   90.00
#
_symmetry.space_group_name_H-M   'P 1'
#
loop_
_entity.id
_entity.type
_entity.pdbx_description
1 polymer ?
#
loop_
_entity_poly.entity_id
_entity_poly.type
_entity_poly.pdbx_seq_one_letter_code
_entity_poly.pdbx_strand_id
1 'polypeptide(L)'
;MAQLSAQEEKENASLKDLLSRIDLDELMKKDEPALIFPKTLEEFEYAFNEHGQLRHTKTGEPFVFNYKERMHRWNQKRYEALGEIITQYIYELLEKDCKLRKEMLPVDATESEPKSFIYMSEDALTNQDKLLVLIQGSGVVRAGQWARRLIVNQDLDSGTQIPFINKAMQEGYGVIVLNPNENALEVERVRDPSADAWDEPAEKRERKEECEGKQKKDGHEKYRNPQKERETKRILIRDNSSPEEHTLYVWDHFISRSHAKNIFVVAHSYGGLSFVELMIQREDEVMSRVSAVAMTDSVHNVWHQEASRSTREWLKERCCNWVSSPEPLDTPVDSLLPDCRRRSAGTERHELTSWSSFKSIFRFFNEHLQAQMEEGRVEEQKEEQKEEQKEEQKEEQKEEQKEDLTEEPKEEQKEEEEDGSTTLTTQKHAKHEDL
;
A
#
# COMPACT_ATOMS: atom_id res chain seq x y z
N MET A 1 -2.31 -76.68 -16.36
CA MET A 1 -1.64 -75.75 -15.41
C MET A 1 -1.14 -74.49 -16.12
N ALA A 2 -0.30 -74.57 -17.16
CA ALA A 2 0.25 -73.37 -17.83
C ALA A 2 -0.79 -72.52 -18.59
N GLN A 3 -1.83 -73.11 -19.20
CA GLN A 3 -2.87 -72.35 -19.91
C GLN A 3 -3.82 -71.58 -18.99
N LEU A 4 -4.03 -72.04 -17.75
CA LEU A 4 -4.89 -71.34 -16.77
C LEU A 4 -4.17 -70.11 -16.19
N SER A 5 -2.87 -70.23 -15.91
CA SER A 5 -2.05 -69.11 -15.42
C SER A 5 -1.89 -68.00 -16.47
N ALA A 6 -1.77 -68.36 -17.76
CA ALA A 6 -1.70 -67.36 -18.85
C ALA A 6 -3.04 -66.63 -19.06
N GLN A 7 -4.16 -67.28 -18.75
CA GLN A 7 -5.49 -66.66 -18.81
C GLN A 7 -5.68 -65.66 -17.66
N GLU A 8 -5.29 -66.03 -16.44
CA GLU A 8 -5.33 -65.16 -15.25
C GLU A 8 -4.40 -63.93 -15.37
N GLU A 9 -3.21 -64.10 -15.94
CA GLU A 9 -2.29 -62.96 -16.18
C GLU A 9 -2.88 -61.97 -17.19
N LYS A 10 -3.57 -62.48 -18.22
CA LYS A 10 -4.20 -61.65 -19.25
C LYS A 10 -5.44 -60.92 -18.72
N GLU A 11 -6.23 -61.56 -17.85
CA GLU A 11 -7.35 -60.93 -17.16
C GLU A 11 -6.89 -59.87 -16.15
N ASN A 12 -5.81 -60.11 -15.41
CA ASN A 12 -5.22 -59.13 -14.50
C ASN A 12 -4.62 -57.91 -15.23
N ALA A 13 -4.02 -58.12 -16.40
CA ALA A 13 -3.54 -57.02 -17.24
C ALA A 13 -4.69 -56.17 -17.79
N SER A 14 -5.79 -56.82 -18.23
CA SER A 14 -7.03 -56.18 -18.67
C SER A 14 -7.69 -55.35 -17.55
N LEU A 15 -7.75 -55.89 -16.33
CA LEU A 15 -8.26 -55.20 -15.15
C LEU A 15 -7.43 -53.98 -14.77
N LYS A 16 -6.09 -54.08 -14.85
CA LYS A 16 -5.19 -52.94 -14.62
C LYS A 16 -5.33 -51.86 -15.69
N ASP A 17 -5.51 -52.23 -16.95
CA ASP A 17 -5.79 -51.28 -18.05
C ASP A 17 -7.15 -50.58 -17.83
N LEU A 18 -8.20 -51.32 -17.47
CA LEU A 18 -9.51 -50.76 -17.10
C LEU A 18 -9.45 -49.81 -15.90
N LEU A 19 -8.71 -50.16 -14.85
CA LEU A 19 -8.52 -49.29 -13.67
C LEU A 19 -7.68 -48.06 -13.99
N SER A 20 -6.71 -48.16 -14.89
CA SER A 20 -5.89 -47.02 -15.34
C SER A 20 -6.65 -46.02 -16.24
N ARG A 21 -7.78 -46.46 -16.81
CA ARG A 21 -8.70 -45.62 -17.60
C ARG A 21 -9.80 -44.98 -16.76
N ILE A 22 -9.97 -45.40 -15.51
CA ILE A 22 -10.87 -44.75 -14.56
C ILE A 22 -10.08 -43.59 -13.96
N ASP A 23 -10.42 -42.37 -14.39
CA ASP A 23 -9.95 -41.17 -13.71
C ASP A 23 -10.59 -41.12 -12.31
N LEU A 24 -9.83 -41.59 -11.32
CA LEU A 24 -10.24 -41.59 -9.92
C LEU A 24 -10.59 -40.18 -9.43
N ASP A 25 -9.95 -39.13 -9.97
CA ASP A 25 -10.30 -37.74 -9.65
C ASP A 25 -11.64 -37.34 -10.27
N GLU A 26 -11.98 -37.85 -11.45
CA GLU A 26 -13.29 -37.63 -12.09
C GLU A 26 -14.41 -38.42 -11.41
N LEU A 27 -14.11 -39.63 -10.91
CA LEU A 27 -15.03 -40.44 -10.12
C LEU A 27 -15.28 -39.81 -8.73
N MET A 28 -14.25 -39.27 -8.09
CA MET A 28 -14.37 -38.56 -6.81
C MET A 28 -15.12 -37.22 -6.95
N LYS A 29 -15.06 -36.54 -8.11
CA LYS A 29 -15.86 -35.33 -8.38
C LYS A 29 -17.37 -35.60 -8.41
N LYS A 30 -17.83 -36.82 -8.70
CA LYS A 30 -19.27 -37.15 -8.78
C LYS A 30 -19.97 -37.21 -7.41
N ASP A 31 -19.22 -37.49 -6.35
CA ASP A 31 -19.74 -37.58 -4.99
C ASP A 31 -19.47 -36.30 -4.15
N GLU A 32 -18.82 -35.28 -4.72
CA GLU A 32 -18.61 -34.01 -4.04
C GLU A 32 -19.93 -33.21 -3.94
N PRO A 33 -20.30 -32.71 -2.75
CA PRO A 33 -21.49 -31.89 -2.59
C PRO A 33 -21.36 -30.58 -3.39
N ALA A 34 -22.50 -30.11 -3.90
CA ALA A 34 -22.56 -28.86 -4.65
C ALA A 34 -21.87 -27.70 -3.91
N LEU A 35 -21.09 -26.91 -4.64
CA LEU A 35 -20.37 -25.73 -4.13
C LEU A 35 -21.30 -24.51 -4.02
N ILE A 36 -22.45 -24.72 -3.39
CA ILE A 36 -23.44 -23.67 -3.10
C ILE A 36 -23.29 -23.35 -1.62
N PHE A 37 -22.89 -22.12 -1.35
CA PHE A 37 -22.70 -21.59 0.00
C PHE A 37 -23.68 -20.45 0.25
N PRO A 38 -24.06 -20.21 1.51
CA PRO A 38 -24.90 -19.07 1.85
C PRO A 38 -24.28 -17.72 1.45
N LYS A 39 -25.07 -16.65 1.48
CA LYS A 39 -24.66 -15.32 1.01
C LYS A 39 -24.59 -14.26 2.10
N THR A 40 -25.11 -14.56 3.29
CA THR A 40 -25.03 -13.66 4.45
C THR A 40 -24.48 -14.39 5.68
N LEU A 41 -24.05 -13.64 6.69
CA LEU A 41 -23.55 -14.20 7.95
C LEU A 41 -24.66 -14.97 8.68
N GLU A 42 -25.88 -14.45 8.65
CA GLU A 42 -27.06 -15.05 9.28
C GLU A 42 -27.38 -16.41 8.66
N GLU A 43 -27.34 -16.52 7.32
CA GLU A 43 -27.55 -17.80 6.64
C GLU A 43 -26.39 -18.79 6.87
N PHE A 44 -25.18 -18.28 7.10
CA PHE A 44 -24.04 -19.07 7.56
C PHE A 44 -24.19 -19.50 9.03
N GLU A 45 -25.18 -18.97 9.75
CA GLU A 45 -25.42 -19.12 11.18
C GLU A 45 -24.29 -18.56 12.05
N TYR A 46 -23.56 -17.54 11.57
CA TYR A 46 -22.54 -16.84 12.36
C TYR A 46 -22.89 -15.36 12.57
N ALA A 47 -22.37 -14.78 13.64
CA ALA A 47 -22.40 -13.34 13.88
C ALA A 47 -21.13 -12.93 14.65
N PHE A 48 -20.75 -11.65 14.54
CA PHE A 48 -19.74 -11.09 15.42
C PHE A 48 -20.38 -10.74 16.78
N ASN A 49 -19.77 -11.20 17.87
CA ASN A 49 -20.21 -10.87 19.22
C ASN A 49 -19.74 -9.46 19.65
N GLU A 50 -20.07 -9.06 20.88
CA GLU A 50 -19.66 -7.75 21.45
C GLU A 50 -18.14 -7.57 21.57
N HIS A 51 -17.37 -8.65 21.52
CA HIS A 51 -15.91 -8.65 21.51
C HIS A 51 -15.32 -8.68 20.09
N GLY A 52 -16.15 -8.52 19.06
CA GLY A 52 -15.74 -8.56 17.66
C GLY A 52 -15.31 -9.94 17.18
N GLN A 53 -15.70 -11.02 17.86
CA GLN A 53 -15.31 -12.39 17.51
C GLN A 53 -16.41 -13.09 16.72
N LEU A 54 -16.06 -13.76 15.61
CA LEU A 54 -17.01 -14.53 14.82
C LEU A 54 -17.43 -15.80 15.57
N ARG A 55 -18.71 -15.94 15.89
CA ARG A 55 -19.27 -17.05 16.65
C ARG A 55 -20.52 -17.60 16.00
N HIS A 56 -20.71 -18.91 16.10
CA HIS A 56 -21.93 -19.55 15.66
C HIS A 56 -23.11 -19.08 16.53
N THR A 57 -24.18 -18.61 15.89
CA THR A 57 -25.31 -17.94 16.53
C THR A 57 -26.07 -18.82 17.53
N LYS A 58 -26.11 -20.14 17.30
CA LYS A 58 -26.83 -21.08 18.18
C LYS A 58 -25.96 -21.67 19.28
N THR A 59 -24.70 -22.00 18.98
CA THR A 59 -23.81 -22.73 19.90
C THR A 59 -22.78 -21.84 20.58
N GLY A 60 -22.53 -20.65 20.06
CA GLY A 60 -21.45 -19.76 20.52
C GLY A 60 -20.05 -20.26 20.18
N GLU A 61 -19.91 -21.32 19.38
CA GLU A 61 -18.61 -21.91 19.04
C GLU A 61 -17.86 -21.11 17.95
N PRO A 62 -16.52 -21.18 17.91
CA PRO A 62 -15.71 -20.56 16.86
C PRO A 62 -15.91 -21.24 15.51
N PHE A 63 -15.48 -20.58 14.44
CA PHE A 63 -15.53 -21.15 13.09
C PHE A 63 -14.67 -22.41 12.98
N VAL A 64 -15.28 -23.50 12.48
CA VAL A 64 -14.59 -24.77 12.21
C VAL A 64 -14.29 -24.87 10.72
N PHE A 65 -12.98 -24.90 10.36
CA PHE A 65 -12.55 -25.04 8.97
C PHE A 65 -12.80 -26.45 8.42
N ASN A 66 -12.38 -27.49 9.15
CA ASN A 66 -12.60 -28.89 8.76
C ASN A 66 -14.03 -29.35 9.09
N TYR A 67 -15.02 -28.67 8.51
CA TYR A 67 -16.44 -28.91 8.78
C TYR A 67 -16.90 -30.28 8.24
N LYS A 68 -16.47 -30.64 7.03
CA LYS A 68 -16.67 -31.98 6.47
C LYS A 68 -15.37 -32.75 6.43
N GLU A 69 -15.33 -33.91 7.10
CA GLU A 69 -14.14 -34.75 7.12
C GLU A 69 -13.78 -35.23 5.71
N ARG A 70 -12.48 -35.26 5.38
CA ARG A 70 -11.92 -35.64 4.06
C ARG A 70 -12.33 -34.77 2.86
N MET A 71 -13.15 -33.74 3.05
CA MET A 71 -13.58 -32.83 1.97
C MET A 71 -12.80 -31.51 1.99
N HIS A 72 -11.48 -31.58 1.81
CA HIS A 72 -10.60 -30.41 1.85
C HIS A 72 -10.98 -29.33 0.83
N ARG A 73 -11.30 -29.72 -0.42
CA ARG A 73 -11.73 -28.79 -1.47
C ARG A 73 -12.99 -28.03 -1.06
N TRP A 74 -14.02 -28.75 -0.58
CA TRP A 74 -15.28 -28.14 -0.16
C TRP A 74 -15.10 -27.22 1.06
N ASN A 75 -14.33 -27.64 2.07
CA ASN A 75 -14.06 -26.83 3.26
C ASN A 75 -13.31 -25.53 2.91
N GLN A 76 -12.33 -25.61 2.01
CA GLN A 76 -11.64 -24.45 1.48
C GLN A 76 -12.62 -23.50 0.79
N LYS A 77 -13.53 -24.01 -0.06
CA LYS A 77 -14.53 -23.18 -0.73
C LYS A 77 -15.56 -22.56 0.23
N ARG A 78 -15.92 -23.27 1.30
CA ARG A 78 -16.76 -22.72 2.38
C ARG A 78 -16.09 -21.54 3.08
N TYR A 79 -14.80 -21.68 3.41
CA TYR A 79 -14.01 -20.62 4.04
C TYR A 79 -13.85 -19.40 3.13
N GLU A 80 -13.61 -19.62 1.84
CA GLU A 80 -13.54 -18.55 0.83
C GLU A 80 -14.87 -17.81 0.72
N ALA A 81 -16.01 -18.52 0.62
CA ALA A 81 -17.34 -17.92 0.58
C ALA A 81 -17.64 -17.08 1.82
N LEU A 82 -17.31 -17.59 3.02
CA LEU A 82 -17.43 -16.80 4.25
C LEU A 82 -16.56 -15.53 4.22
N GLY A 83 -15.35 -15.63 3.65
CA GLY A 83 -14.44 -14.48 3.50
C GLY A 83 -15.00 -13.35 2.63
N GLU A 84 -15.75 -13.68 1.58
CA GLU A 84 -16.42 -12.67 0.74
C GLU A 84 -17.56 -11.97 1.50
N ILE A 85 -18.31 -12.73 2.30
CA ILE A 85 -19.37 -12.17 3.17
C ILE A 85 -18.76 -11.24 4.21
N ILE A 86 -17.67 -11.66 4.86
CA ILE A 86 -16.93 -10.84 5.83
C ILE A 86 -16.42 -9.56 5.18
N THR A 87 -15.97 -9.62 3.92
CA THR A 87 -15.53 -8.42 3.19
C THR A 87 -16.67 -7.41 3.05
N GLN A 88 -17.87 -7.85 2.69
CA GLN A 88 -19.04 -6.97 2.63
C GLN A 88 -19.43 -6.42 4.01
N TYR A 89 -19.42 -7.27 5.03
CA TYR A 89 -19.68 -6.84 6.42
C TYR A 89 -18.70 -5.75 6.87
N ILE A 90 -17.41 -5.88 6.54
CA ILE A 90 -16.40 -4.86 6.88
C ILE A 90 -16.64 -3.56 6.12
N TYR A 91 -17.03 -3.61 4.85
CA TYR A 91 -17.42 -2.40 4.12
C TYR A 91 -18.59 -1.68 4.80
N GLU A 92 -19.58 -2.41 5.28
CA GLU A 92 -20.67 -1.81 6.06
C GLU A 92 -20.17 -1.15 7.35
N LEU A 93 -19.22 -1.76 8.06
CA LEU A 93 -18.62 -1.15 9.25
C LEU A 93 -17.81 0.12 8.90
N LEU A 94 -17.07 0.12 7.80
CA LEU A 94 -16.32 1.30 7.35
C LEU A 94 -17.26 2.48 7.03
N GLU A 95 -18.37 2.20 6.36
CA GLU A 95 -19.35 3.23 5.98
C GLU A 95 -20.20 3.68 7.19
N LYS A 96 -20.72 2.75 7.98
CA LYS A 96 -21.67 3.03 9.07
C LYS A 96 -20.98 3.44 10.37
N ASP A 97 -19.93 2.75 10.77
CA ASP A 97 -19.32 2.95 12.09
C ASP A 97 -18.13 3.91 12.00
N CYS A 98 -17.27 3.74 10.98
CA CYS A 98 -16.12 4.61 10.75
C CYS A 98 -16.46 5.89 9.96
N LYS A 99 -17.69 6.00 9.42
CA LYS A 99 -18.16 7.16 8.64
C LYS A 99 -17.27 7.49 7.43
N LEU A 100 -16.66 6.47 6.82
CA LEU A 100 -15.85 6.67 5.62
C LEU A 100 -16.75 6.64 4.38
N ARG A 101 -16.43 7.49 3.41
CA ARG A 101 -17.08 7.49 2.09
C ARG A 101 -16.26 6.68 1.09
N LYS A 102 -16.97 6.02 0.17
CA LYS A 102 -16.38 5.28 -0.95
C LYS A 102 -16.16 6.23 -2.11
N GLU A 103 -14.92 6.33 -2.58
CA GLU A 103 -14.57 7.06 -3.81
C GLU A 103 -14.21 6.08 -4.91
N MET A 104 -14.88 6.19 -6.05
CA MET A 104 -14.70 5.28 -7.19
C MET A 104 -13.45 5.65 -7.99
N LEU A 105 -12.74 4.62 -8.47
CA LEU A 105 -11.56 4.75 -9.32
C LEU A 105 -11.76 4.00 -10.65
N PRO A 106 -11.24 4.49 -11.78
CA PRO A 106 -10.67 5.84 -11.98
C PRO A 106 -11.67 6.98 -11.69
N VAL A 107 -11.18 8.17 -11.34
CA VAL A 107 -12.03 9.33 -11.01
C VAL A 107 -12.85 9.83 -12.19
N ASP A 108 -12.40 9.56 -13.41
CA ASP A 108 -13.03 9.91 -14.68
C ASP A 108 -13.72 8.71 -15.34
N ALA A 109 -14.04 7.67 -14.55
CA ALA A 109 -14.49 6.41 -15.11
C ALA A 109 -15.88 6.45 -15.75
N THR A 110 -15.94 6.00 -17.01
CA THR A 110 -17.20 5.82 -17.74
C THR A 110 -18.11 4.76 -17.09
N GLU A 111 -19.41 4.75 -17.38
CA GLU A 111 -20.34 3.77 -16.79
C GLU A 111 -20.02 2.32 -17.16
N SER A 112 -19.41 2.08 -18.32
CA SER A 112 -19.16 0.75 -18.86
C SER A 112 -17.76 0.20 -18.55
N GLU A 113 -16.85 1.00 -18.01
CA GLU A 113 -15.49 0.54 -17.69
C GLU A 113 -15.39 -0.08 -16.28
N PRO A 114 -14.48 -1.06 -16.08
CA PRO A 114 -14.17 -1.60 -14.76
C PRO A 114 -13.75 -0.52 -13.77
N LYS A 115 -14.24 -0.61 -12.54
CA LYS A 115 -13.94 0.34 -11.46
C LYS A 115 -13.44 -0.38 -10.21
N SER A 116 -12.60 0.32 -9.47
CA SER A 116 -12.21 0.00 -8.08
C SER A 116 -12.72 1.12 -7.18
N PHE A 117 -12.31 1.12 -5.92
CA PHE A 117 -12.58 2.23 -5.02
C PHE A 117 -11.56 2.32 -3.89
N ILE A 118 -11.57 3.45 -3.19
CA ILE A 118 -10.92 3.65 -1.90
C ILE A 118 -11.95 4.12 -0.88
N TYR A 119 -11.61 4.02 0.40
CA TYR A 119 -12.37 4.71 1.45
C TYR A 119 -11.60 5.93 1.94
N MET A 120 -12.32 7.00 2.26
CA MET A 120 -11.74 8.18 2.88
C MET A 120 -12.67 8.83 3.90
N SER A 121 -12.12 9.49 4.91
CA SER A 121 -12.90 10.31 5.84
C SER A 121 -13.40 11.58 5.13
N GLU A 122 -14.45 12.21 5.68
CA GLU A 122 -15.06 13.39 5.06
C GLU A 122 -14.04 14.53 4.86
N ASP A 123 -13.14 14.68 5.83
CA ASP A 123 -12.10 15.70 5.92
C ASP A 123 -10.75 15.30 5.31
N ALA A 124 -10.59 14.09 4.76
CA ALA A 124 -9.27 13.58 4.36
C ALA A 124 -8.50 14.45 3.36
N LEU A 125 -9.19 15.25 2.53
CA LEU A 125 -8.54 16.20 1.61
C LEU A 125 -8.45 17.63 2.16
N THR A 126 -9.33 18.00 3.10
CA THR A 126 -9.44 19.37 3.61
C THR A 126 -8.74 19.57 4.94
N ASN A 127 -8.47 18.49 5.69
CA ASN A 127 -7.72 18.49 6.94
C ASN A 127 -6.30 19.01 6.68
N GLN A 128 -5.92 20.07 7.39
CA GLN A 128 -4.64 20.77 7.19
C GLN A 128 -3.53 20.23 8.10
N ASP A 129 -3.87 19.41 9.09
CA ASP A 129 -2.93 18.96 10.11
C ASP A 129 -2.32 17.61 9.73
N LYS A 130 -3.13 16.54 9.76
CA LYS A 130 -2.64 15.16 9.64
C LYS A 130 -3.51 14.31 8.72
N LEU A 131 -2.86 13.46 7.93
CA LEU A 131 -3.50 12.44 7.09
C LEU A 131 -2.87 11.07 7.36
N LEU A 132 -3.68 10.06 7.62
CA LEU A 132 -3.25 8.67 7.71
C LEU A 132 -3.66 7.90 6.44
N VAL A 133 -2.68 7.25 5.81
CA VAL A 133 -2.88 6.39 4.64
C VAL A 133 -2.64 4.93 5.04
N LEU A 134 -3.59 4.06 4.74
CA LEU A 134 -3.54 2.63 5.07
C LEU A 134 -3.43 1.78 3.80
N ILE A 135 -2.39 0.94 3.73
CA ILE A 135 -2.08 0.07 2.59
C ILE A 135 -1.96 -1.38 3.08
N GLN A 136 -2.92 -2.25 2.70
CA GLN A 136 -2.84 -3.68 3.04
C GLN A 136 -1.82 -4.45 2.18
N GLY A 137 -1.54 -5.68 2.62
CA GLY A 137 -0.74 -6.64 1.85
C GLY A 137 -1.47 -7.21 0.64
N SER A 138 -0.85 -8.17 -0.04
CA SER A 138 -1.39 -8.82 -1.22
C SER A 138 -2.34 -9.98 -0.88
N GLY A 139 -3.09 -10.44 -1.89
CA GLY A 139 -3.95 -11.62 -1.80
C GLY A 139 -5.44 -11.30 -1.77
N VAL A 140 -6.20 -12.04 -0.96
CA VAL A 140 -7.67 -11.97 -0.91
C VAL A 140 -8.21 -10.91 0.04
N VAL A 141 -7.32 -10.18 0.73
CA VAL A 141 -7.71 -9.06 1.58
C VAL A 141 -8.10 -7.86 0.72
N ARG A 142 -9.05 -7.06 1.21
CA ARG A 142 -9.55 -5.85 0.56
C ARG A 142 -9.44 -4.67 1.53
N ALA A 143 -9.85 -3.48 1.07
CA ALA A 143 -9.88 -2.29 1.92
C ALA A 143 -10.56 -2.59 3.26
N GLY A 144 -9.98 -2.11 4.36
CA GLY A 144 -10.43 -2.40 5.71
C GLY A 144 -9.80 -3.62 6.37
N GLN A 145 -9.02 -4.44 5.66
CA GLN A 145 -8.54 -5.75 6.16
C GLN A 145 -7.02 -5.84 6.20
N TRP A 146 -6.50 -6.33 7.33
CA TRP A 146 -5.12 -6.83 7.41
C TRP A 146 -5.04 -8.30 7.06
N ALA A 147 -5.93 -9.12 7.64
CA ALA A 147 -5.88 -10.56 7.44
C ALA A 147 -7.23 -11.25 7.70
N ARG A 148 -7.79 -11.87 6.64
CA ARG A 148 -9.02 -12.68 6.70
C ARG A 148 -8.95 -13.77 7.77
N ARG A 149 -7.79 -14.41 7.94
CA ARG A 149 -7.59 -15.47 8.93
C ARG A 149 -7.76 -14.98 10.36
N LEU A 150 -7.32 -13.76 10.66
CA LEU A 150 -7.48 -13.16 11.99
C LEU A 150 -8.94 -12.83 12.25
N ILE A 151 -9.61 -12.20 11.28
CA ILE A 151 -11.03 -11.85 11.39
C ILE A 151 -11.90 -13.07 11.72
N VAL A 152 -11.64 -14.20 11.03
CA VAL A 152 -12.43 -15.43 11.22
C VAL A 152 -12.10 -16.14 12.54
N ASN A 153 -10.84 -16.19 12.94
CA ASN A 153 -10.39 -17.07 14.02
C ASN A 153 -10.08 -16.35 15.35
N GLN A 154 -9.90 -15.04 15.34
CA GLN A 154 -9.62 -14.23 16.52
C GLN A 154 -10.72 -13.20 16.73
N ASP A 155 -10.64 -12.07 16.03
CA ASP A 155 -11.51 -10.91 16.20
C ASP A 155 -11.34 -9.88 15.06
N LEU A 156 -12.27 -8.93 15.01
CA LEU A 156 -12.24 -7.79 14.09
C LEU A 156 -11.04 -6.88 14.37
N ASP A 157 -10.68 -6.64 15.63
CA ASP A 157 -9.64 -5.69 15.99
C ASP A 157 -8.28 -6.08 15.40
N SER A 158 -7.86 -7.32 15.60
CA SER A 158 -6.59 -7.82 15.10
C SER A 158 -6.54 -8.01 13.59
N GLY A 159 -7.69 -8.30 12.99
CA GLY A 159 -7.78 -8.63 11.57
C GLY A 159 -8.14 -7.47 10.64
N THR A 160 -8.60 -6.34 11.16
CA THR A 160 -9.07 -5.19 10.36
C THR A 160 -8.24 -3.94 10.60
N GLN A 161 -8.39 -2.99 9.67
CA GLN A 161 -7.85 -1.64 9.76
C GLN A 161 -8.67 -0.74 10.69
N ILE A 162 -9.84 -1.17 11.17
CA ILE A 162 -10.79 -0.36 11.95
C ILE A 162 -10.14 0.27 13.19
N PRO A 163 -9.33 -0.45 14.00
CA PRO A 163 -8.68 0.19 15.14
C PRO A 163 -7.70 1.31 14.75
N PHE A 164 -7.01 1.19 13.62
CA PHE A 164 -6.14 2.25 13.09
C PHE A 164 -6.97 3.45 12.66
N ILE A 165 -8.09 3.23 11.96
CA ILE A 165 -9.00 4.27 11.52
C ILE A 165 -9.58 5.03 12.72
N ASN A 166 -10.16 4.30 13.68
CA ASN A 166 -10.76 4.89 14.88
C ASN A 166 -9.74 5.70 15.70
N LYS A 167 -8.54 5.15 15.88
CA LYS A 167 -7.47 5.83 16.61
C LYS A 167 -6.99 7.09 15.90
N ALA A 168 -6.85 7.03 14.58
CA ALA A 168 -6.46 8.19 13.78
C ALA A 168 -7.52 9.29 13.82
N MET A 169 -8.80 8.94 13.64
CA MET A 169 -9.90 9.90 13.75
C MET A 169 -9.97 10.53 15.16
N GLN A 170 -9.74 9.73 16.22
CA GLN A 170 -9.67 10.25 17.59
C GLN A 170 -8.52 11.24 17.80
N GLU A 171 -7.39 11.05 17.11
CA GLU A 171 -6.22 11.95 17.17
C GLU A 171 -6.26 13.08 16.11
N GLY A 172 -7.38 13.25 15.41
CA GLY A 172 -7.63 14.34 14.48
C GLY A 172 -7.02 14.17 13.09
N TYR A 173 -6.72 12.94 12.68
CA TYR A 173 -6.24 12.64 11.34
C TYR A 173 -7.41 12.53 10.36
N GLY A 174 -7.26 13.09 9.17
CA GLY A 174 -7.96 12.58 7.99
C GLY A 174 -7.48 11.16 7.67
N VAL A 175 -8.31 10.32 7.05
CA VAL A 175 -7.96 8.91 6.77
C VAL A 175 -8.25 8.55 5.31
N ILE A 176 -7.31 7.86 4.66
CA ILE A 176 -7.50 7.20 3.36
C ILE A 176 -7.10 5.74 3.46
N VAL A 177 -7.96 4.85 2.97
CA VAL A 177 -7.77 3.40 2.95
C VAL A 177 -7.77 2.91 1.51
N LEU A 178 -6.65 2.34 1.07
CA LEU A 178 -6.48 1.88 -0.30
C LEU A 178 -7.13 0.50 -0.53
N ASN A 179 -7.36 0.14 -1.79
CA ASN A 179 -7.82 -1.18 -2.21
C ASN A 179 -6.93 -1.82 -3.31
N PRO A 180 -5.61 -1.96 -3.09
CA PRO A 180 -4.65 -2.37 -4.13
C PRO A 180 -4.90 -3.73 -4.76
N ASN A 181 -5.70 -4.60 -4.12
CA ASN A 181 -5.99 -5.95 -4.60
C ASN A 181 -7.26 -6.03 -5.46
N GLU A 182 -8.08 -4.97 -5.54
CA GLU A 182 -9.22 -4.89 -6.46
C GLU A 182 -8.79 -4.19 -7.74
N ASN A 183 -8.09 -4.94 -8.59
CA ASN A 183 -7.41 -4.43 -9.78
C ASN A 183 -7.97 -4.96 -11.11
N ALA A 184 -9.01 -5.79 -11.06
CA ALA A 184 -9.66 -6.34 -12.24
C ALA A 184 -11.13 -6.68 -11.98
N LEU A 185 -11.97 -6.47 -12.99
CA LEU A 185 -13.34 -7.00 -13.04
C LEU A 185 -13.31 -8.44 -13.56
N GLU A 186 -13.89 -9.37 -12.78
CA GLU A 186 -14.05 -10.77 -13.19
C GLU A 186 -15.38 -10.98 -13.93
N VAL A 187 -15.31 -11.21 -15.24
CA VAL A 187 -16.47 -11.51 -16.11
C VAL A 187 -16.46 -12.97 -16.51
N GLU A 188 -17.61 -13.65 -16.48
CA GLU A 188 -17.71 -15.02 -16.99
C GLU A 188 -17.44 -15.07 -18.50
N ARG A 189 -16.57 -15.98 -18.95
CA ARG A 189 -16.44 -16.30 -20.37
C ARG A 189 -17.67 -17.07 -20.80
N VAL A 190 -18.41 -16.51 -21.75
CA VAL A 190 -19.38 -17.27 -22.54
C VAL A 190 -18.55 -18.10 -23.52
N ARG A 191 -18.58 -19.44 -23.40
CA ARG A 191 -17.98 -20.33 -24.41
C ARG A 191 -18.75 -20.14 -25.71
N ASP A 192 -18.06 -19.73 -26.77
CA ASP A 192 -18.61 -19.70 -28.12
C ASP A 192 -18.70 -21.14 -28.64
N PRO A 193 -19.89 -21.70 -28.94
CA PRO A 193 -20.04 -23.07 -29.42
C PRO A 193 -19.36 -23.34 -30.77
N SER A 194 -18.89 -22.29 -31.47
CA SER A 194 -18.25 -22.40 -32.79
C SER A 194 -16.75 -22.70 -32.76
N ALA A 195 -16.10 -22.59 -31.60
CA ALA A 195 -14.65 -22.75 -31.46
C ALA A 195 -14.15 -24.21 -31.43
N ASP A 196 -15.04 -25.19 -31.25
CA ASP A 196 -14.70 -26.62 -31.17
C ASP A 196 -14.59 -27.31 -32.55
N ALA A 197 -14.69 -26.57 -33.66
CA ALA A 197 -14.80 -27.14 -35.01
C ALA A 197 -13.50 -27.15 -35.85
N TRP A 198 -12.34 -26.81 -35.29
CA TRP A 198 -11.07 -26.88 -36.04
C TRP A 198 -10.04 -27.74 -35.30
N ASP A 199 -9.88 -28.98 -35.78
CA ASP A 199 -8.77 -29.88 -35.47
C ASP A 199 -7.43 -29.20 -35.83
N GLU A 200 -6.85 -28.41 -34.93
CA GLU A 200 -5.46 -27.99 -35.04
C GLU A 200 -4.51 -29.12 -34.57
N PRO A 201 -3.43 -29.44 -35.31
CA PRO A 201 -2.51 -30.51 -34.96
C PRO A 201 -1.84 -30.31 -33.59
N ALA A 202 -1.70 -31.39 -32.83
CA ALA A 202 -1.17 -31.42 -31.46
C ALA A 202 0.14 -30.64 -31.25
N GLU A 203 1.03 -30.60 -32.26
CA GLU A 203 2.32 -29.89 -32.19
C GLU A 203 2.19 -28.35 -32.07
N LYS A 204 1.09 -27.77 -32.55
CA LYS A 204 0.81 -26.33 -32.38
C LYS A 204 0.24 -26.01 -30.99
N ARG A 205 -0.46 -26.98 -30.37
CA ARG A 205 -1.02 -26.87 -29.02
C ARG A 205 0.11 -26.82 -27.98
N GLU A 206 1.10 -27.70 -28.13
CA GLU A 206 2.28 -27.74 -27.24
C GLU A 206 3.14 -26.47 -27.35
N ARG A 207 3.35 -25.91 -28.56
CA ARG A 207 4.08 -24.63 -28.71
C ARG A 207 3.31 -23.42 -28.17
N LYS A 208 1.98 -23.46 -28.19
CA LYS A 208 1.14 -22.39 -27.64
C LYS A 208 1.10 -22.47 -26.10
N GLU A 209 1.02 -23.67 -25.55
CA GLU A 209 1.15 -23.93 -24.11
C GLU A 209 2.55 -23.59 -23.57
N GLU A 210 3.62 -23.78 -24.37
CA GLU A 210 4.99 -23.40 -24.00
C GLU A 210 5.23 -21.88 -24.08
N CYS A 211 4.53 -21.16 -24.97
CA CYS A 211 4.52 -19.69 -25.03
C CYS A 211 3.63 -19.06 -23.95
N GLU A 212 2.47 -19.65 -23.65
CA GLU A 212 1.56 -19.21 -22.58
C GLU A 212 2.12 -19.54 -21.19
N GLY A 213 2.89 -20.62 -21.06
CA GLY A 213 3.64 -20.96 -19.84
C GLY A 213 4.76 -19.98 -19.47
N LYS A 214 5.11 -19.05 -20.38
CA LYS A 214 6.05 -17.94 -20.11
C LYS A 214 5.35 -16.65 -19.63
N GLN A 215 4.02 -16.57 -19.69
CA GLN A 215 3.30 -15.59 -18.86
C GLN A 215 3.36 -16.14 -17.44
N LYS A 216 3.97 -15.37 -16.52
CA LYS A 216 4.07 -15.70 -15.09
C LYS A 216 2.75 -16.33 -14.64
N LYS A 217 2.80 -17.56 -14.10
CA LYS A 217 1.67 -18.15 -13.37
C LYS A 217 1.29 -17.17 -12.27
N ASP A 218 0.33 -16.30 -12.56
CA ASP A 218 -0.14 -15.30 -11.62
C ASP A 218 -0.67 -16.04 -10.39
N GLY A 219 -0.20 -15.66 -9.20
CA GLY A 219 -0.66 -16.23 -7.93
C GLY A 219 -2.19 -16.12 -7.72
N HIS A 220 -2.89 -15.38 -8.58
CA HIS A 220 -4.32 -15.18 -8.61
C HIS A 220 -5.13 -16.43 -8.97
N GLU A 221 -4.56 -17.41 -9.69
CA GLU A 221 -5.28 -18.66 -10.02
C GLU A 221 -5.60 -19.50 -8.76
N LYS A 222 -4.78 -19.35 -7.70
CA LYS A 222 -5.06 -19.95 -6.38
C LYS A 222 -6.27 -19.31 -5.65
N TYR A 223 -6.72 -18.13 -6.06
CA TYR A 223 -7.68 -17.31 -5.29
C TYR A 223 -8.96 -16.96 -6.07
N ARG A 224 -9.27 -17.72 -7.12
CA ARG A 224 -10.46 -17.55 -7.95
C ARG A 224 -11.77 -17.73 -7.16
N ASN A 225 -12.75 -16.84 -7.39
CA ASN A 225 -14.06 -16.89 -6.73
C ASN A 225 -14.74 -18.27 -6.93
N PRO A 226 -14.97 -19.06 -5.86
CA PRO A 226 -15.31 -20.48 -5.95
C PRO A 226 -16.66 -20.81 -6.55
N GLN A 227 -17.62 -19.89 -6.48
CA GLN A 227 -18.97 -20.13 -6.99
C GLN A 227 -19.01 -20.13 -8.53
N LYS A 228 -17.94 -19.66 -9.18
CA LYS A 228 -17.82 -19.55 -10.63
C LYS A 228 -16.79 -20.55 -11.16
N GLU A 229 -17.23 -21.80 -11.35
CA GLU A 229 -16.40 -22.83 -12.01
C GLU A 229 -16.09 -22.48 -13.49
N ARG A 230 -16.91 -21.62 -14.11
CA ARG A 230 -16.76 -21.17 -15.50
C ARG A 230 -15.55 -20.27 -15.66
N GLU A 231 -14.75 -20.49 -16.72
CA GLU A 231 -13.59 -19.64 -17.04
C GLU A 231 -13.98 -18.16 -16.96
N THR A 232 -13.23 -17.39 -16.18
CA THR A 232 -13.46 -15.95 -16.04
C THR A 232 -12.39 -15.19 -16.82
N LYS A 233 -12.82 -14.17 -17.57
CA LYS A 233 -11.91 -13.17 -18.14
C LYS A 233 -11.75 -12.05 -17.11
N ARG A 234 -10.50 -11.73 -16.76
CA ARG A 234 -10.16 -10.56 -15.95
C ARG A 234 -10.00 -9.36 -16.88
N ILE A 235 -10.81 -8.34 -16.67
CA ILE A 235 -10.67 -7.04 -17.35
C ILE A 235 -9.97 -6.12 -16.35
N LEU A 236 -8.71 -5.78 -16.62
CA LEU A 236 -7.91 -4.94 -15.74
C LEU A 236 -8.53 -3.55 -15.61
N ILE A 237 -8.43 -2.98 -14.41
CA ILE A 237 -8.91 -1.62 -14.13
C ILE A 237 -7.83 -0.65 -14.58
N ARG A 238 -8.22 0.32 -15.40
CA ARG A 238 -7.30 1.30 -15.99
C ARG A 238 -6.55 2.06 -14.89
N ASP A 239 -5.24 2.20 -15.07
CA ASP A 239 -4.30 2.87 -14.14
C ASP A 239 -4.31 2.33 -12.70
N ASN A 240 -4.96 1.18 -12.47
CA ASN A 240 -5.10 0.51 -11.18
C ASN A 240 -4.98 -1.01 -11.37
N SER A 241 -4.19 -1.46 -12.33
CA SER A 241 -4.14 -2.87 -12.75
C SER A 241 -3.23 -3.73 -11.87
N SER A 242 -2.39 -3.09 -11.06
CA SER A 242 -1.56 -3.70 -10.02
C SER A 242 -1.63 -2.93 -8.70
N PRO A 243 -1.19 -3.54 -7.58
CA PRO A 243 -1.05 -2.83 -6.29
C PRO A 243 -0.20 -1.56 -6.37
N GLU A 244 0.88 -1.59 -7.16
CA GLU A 244 1.79 -0.46 -7.37
C GLU A 244 1.11 0.67 -8.15
N GLU A 245 0.49 0.35 -9.29
CA GLU A 245 -0.26 1.33 -10.09
C GLU A 245 -1.39 1.96 -9.28
N HIS A 246 -2.13 1.16 -8.51
CA HIS A 246 -3.18 1.68 -7.63
C HIS A 246 -2.63 2.66 -6.58
N THR A 247 -1.48 2.35 -5.97
CA THR A 247 -0.86 3.23 -4.98
C THR A 247 -0.41 4.56 -5.61
N LEU A 248 0.19 4.51 -6.80
CA LEU A 248 0.56 5.69 -7.59
C LEU A 248 -0.67 6.53 -7.96
N TYR A 249 -1.73 5.88 -8.46
CA TYR A 249 -2.97 6.54 -8.85
C TYR A 249 -3.61 7.29 -7.67
N VAL A 250 -3.74 6.62 -6.53
CA VAL A 250 -4.32 7.22 -5.33
C VAL A 250 -3.45 8.37 -4.81
N TRP A 251 -2.12 8.26 -4.93
CA TRP A 251 -1.23 9.37 -4.61
C TRP A 251 -1.52 10.59 -5.50
N ASP A 252 -1.44 10.41 -6.82
CA ASP A 252 -1.53 11.50 -7.80
C ASP A 252 -2.90 12.21 -7.79
N HIS A 253 -3.97 11.47 -7.53
CA HIS A 253 -5.34 12.00 -7.61
C HIS A 253 -5.92 12.45 -6.27
N PHE A 254 -5.43 11.93 -5.14
CA PHE A 254 -6.00 12.21 -3.82
C PHE A 254 -4.96 12.68 -2.80
N ILE A 255 -3.95 11.86 -2.50
CA ILE A 255 -3.05 12.15 -1.37
C ILE A 255 -2.22 13.41 -1.62
N SER A 256 -1.67 13.59 -2.83
CA SER A 256 -0.89 14.78 -3.22
C SER A 256 -1.72 16.08 -3.17
N ARG A 257 -3.04 15.96 -3.35
CA ARG A 257 -4.00 17.08 -3.33
C ARG A 257 -4.56 17.40 -1.94
N SER A 258 -4.24 16.58 -0.94
CA SER A 258 -4.67 16.85 0.43
C SER A 258 -4.04 18.13 0.97
N HIS A 259 -4.73 18.84 1.87
CA HIS A 259 -4.17 20.01 2.55
C HIS A 259 -3.28 19.65 3.74
N ALA A 260 -3.17 18.37 4.09
CA ALA A 260 -2.48 17.91 5.29
C ALA A 260 -0.98 18.23 5.23
N LYS A 261 -0.46 18.90 6.26
CA LYS A 261 0.98 19.17 6.38
C LYS A 261 1.78 17.92 6.71
N ASN A 262 1.19 16.99 7.47
CA ASN A 262 1.85 15.78 7.94
C ASN A 262 1.12 14.53 7.44
N ILE A 263 1.72 13.81 6.49
CA ILE A 263 1.17 12.55 5.99
C ILE A 263 1.87 11.37 6.67
N PHE A 264 1.10 10.44 7.20
CA PHE A 264 1.58 9.22 7.84
C PHE A 264 1.05 8.01 7.08
N VAL A 265 1.88 6.98 6.94
CA VAL A 265 1.53 5.78 6.17
C VAL A 265 1.72 4.53 7.03
N VAL A 266 0.71 3.65 7.04
CA VAL A 266 0.86 2.28 7.55
C VAL A 266 0.74 1.30 6.40
N ALA A 267 1.81 0.54 6.15
CA ALA A 267 1.91 -0.35 5.01
C ALA A 267 2.26 -1.78 5.45
N HIS A 268 1.33 -2.72 5.26
CA HIS A 268 1.50 -4.11 5.67
C HIS A 268 2.06 -4.98 4.54
N SER A 269 3.06 -5.82 4.85
CA SER A 269 3.53 -6.86 3.93
C SER A 269 3.91 -6.28 2.54
N TYR A 270 3.25 -6.76 1.48
CA TYR A 270 3.40 -6.26 0.11
C TYR A 270 3.06 -4.77 -0.05
N GLY A 271 2.19 -4.20 0.79
CA GLY A 271 1.88 -2.77 0.76
C GLY A 271 3.11 -1.89 0.99
N GLY A 272 4.09 -2.36 1.76
CA GLY A 272 5.36 -1.63 1.91
C GLY A 272 6.22 -1.64 0.64
N LEU A 273 6.13 -2.69 -0.19
CA LEU A 273 6.76 -2.72 -1.51
C LEU A 273 6.10 -1.69 -2.43
N SER A 274 4.77 -1.65 -2.46
CA SER A 274 4.01 -0.65 -3.22
C SER A 274 4.30 0.79 -2.78
N PHE A 275 4.50 1.01 -1.47
CA PHE A 275 4.94 2.31 -0.97
C PHE A 275 6.35 2.69 -1.43
N VAL A 276 7.31 1.75 -1.41
CA VAL A 276 8.67 2.02 -1.90
C VAL A 276 8.66 2.32 -3.40
N GLU A 277 7.80 1.65 -4.18
CA GLU A 277 7.62 1.99 -5.60
C GLU A 277 7.08 3.42 -5.77
N LEU A 278 6.07 3.81 -4.99
CA LEU A 278 5.59 5.20 -4.96
C LEU A 278 6.73 6.18 -4.65
N MET A 279 7.56 5.87 -3.67
CA MET A 279 8.67 6.72 -3.27
C MET A 279 9.74 6.86 -4.38
N ILE A 280 9.99 5.82 -5.17
CA ILE A 280 10.92 5.88 -6.31
C ILE A 280 10.34 6.75 -7.44
N GLN A 281 9.03 6.65 -7.70
CA GLN A 281 8.39 7.33 -8.82
C GLN A 281 7.97 8.78 -8.51
N ARG A 282 7.82 9.15 -7.23
CA ARG A 282 7.36 10.46 -6.75
C ARG A 282 8.26 11.00 -5.63
N GLU A 283 9.58 10.81 -5.76
CA GLU A 283 10.57 11.03 -4.70
C GLU A 283 10.41 12.38 -3.99
N ASP A 284 10.49 13.49 -4.72
CA ASP A 284 10.44 14.84 -4.16
C ASP A 284 9.11 15.15 -3.45
N GLU A 285 8.00 14.73 -4.04
CA GLU A 285 6.66 14.95 -3.47
C GLU A 285 6.46 14.13 -2.19
N VAL A 286 6.88 12.87 -2.19
CA VAL A 286 6.74 11.98 -1.03
C VAL A 286 7.63 12.45 0.11
N MET A 287 8.91 12.76 -0.18
CA MET A 287 9.86 13.21 0.84
C MET A 287 9.47 14.53 1.50
N SER A 288 8.82 15.43 0.76
CA SER A 288 8.41 16.75 1.28
C SER A 288 7.11 16.73 2.08
N ARG A 289 6.29 15.67 1.94
CA ARG A 289 4.92 15.61 2.49
C ARG A 289 4.72 14.52 3.54
N VAL A 290 5.45 13.41 3.44
CA VAL A 290 5.32 12.27 4.34
C VAL A 290 6.23 12.47 5.56
N SER A 291 5.64 12.49 6.75
CA SER A 291 6.36 12.67 8.01
C SER A 291 6.97 11.37 8.52
N ALA A 292 6.24 10.25 8.41
CA ALA A 292 6.73 8.95 8.84
C ALA A 292 5.95 7.79 8.22
N VAL A 293 6.60 6.62 8.12
CA VAL A 293 6.02 5.40 7.56
C VAL A 293 6.24 4.23 8.51
N ALA A 294 5.15 3.60 8.92
CA ALA A 294 5.18 2.37 9.67
C ALA A 294 4.91 1.19 8.74
N MET A 295 5.88 0.30 8.62
CA MET A 295 5.73 -0.95 7.89
C MET A 295 5.50 -2.11 8.85
N THR A 296 4.68 -3.08 8.46
CA THR A 296 4.39 -4.25 9.30
C THR A 296 4.68 -5.51 8.52
N ASP A 297 5.77 -6.18 8.92
CA ASP A 297 6.36 -7.35 8.26
C ASP A 297 6.48 -7.22 6.75
N SER A 298 6.92 -6.05 6.30
CA SER A 298 7.05 -5.76 4.88
C SER A 298 8.19 -6.51 4.21
N VAL A 299 7.95 -6.94 2.97
CA VAL A 299 8.90 -7.64 2.09
C VAL A 299 9.60 -6.73 1.10
N HIS A 300 9.53 -5.41 1.30
CA HIS A 300 10.20 -4.43 0.42
C HIS A 300 11.70 -4.71 0.33
N ASN A 301 12.30 -4.36 -0.80
CA ASN A 301 13.73 -4.52 -0.98
C ASN A 301 14.28 -3.37 -1.81
N VAL A 302 14.82 -2.38 -1.10
CA VAL A 302 15.41 -1.16 -1.69
C VAL A 302 16.57 -1.43 -2.64
N TRP A 303 17.21 -2.60 -2.55
CA TRP A 303 18.33 -2.99 -3.42
C TRP A 303 17.86 -3.60 -4.73
N HIS A 304 16.71 -4.27 -4.72
CA HIS A 304 16.08 -4.80 -5.93
C HIS A 304 15.13 -3.81 -6.61
N GLN A 305 14.63 -2.82 -5.88
CA GLN A 305 13.81 -1.73 -6.43
C GLN A 305 14.66 -0.55 -6.95
N GLU A 306 15.99 -0.67 -6.97
CA GLU A 306 16.91 0.35 -7.50
C GLU A 306 16.75 1.75 -6.85
N ALA A 307 16.37 1.81 -5.57
CA ALA A 307 16.15 3.07 -4.86
C ALA A 307 17.40 3.96 -4.85
N SER A 308 17.22 5.27 -5.03
CA SER A 308 18.28 6.27 -4.99
C SER A 308 18.98 6.32 -3.61
N ARG A 309 20.13 6.99 -3.52
CA ARG A 309 20.82 7.18 -2.24
C ARG A 309 19.98 8.00 -1.26
N SER A 310 19.37 9.08 -1.73
CA SER A 310 18.46 9.94 -0.97
C SER A 310 17.28 9.14 -0.42
N THR A 311 16.65 8.31 -1.26
CA THR A 311 15.54 7.44 -0.84
C THR A 311 15.97 6.49 0.28
N ARG A 312 17.14 5.86 0.19
CA ARG A 312 17.64 4.95 1.23
C ARG A 312 17.94 5.68 2.55
N GLU A 313 18.50 6.88 2.49
CA GLU A 313 18.78 7.69 3.67
C GLU A 313 17.46 8.12 4.34
N TRP A 314 16.49 8.58 3.55
CA TRP A 314 15.16 8.94 4.04
C TRP A 314 14.40 7.75 4.64
N LEU A 315 14.44 6.57 4.01
CA LEU A 315 13.80 5.36 4.56
C LEU A 315 14.40 4.98 5.93
N LYS A 316 15.71 5.12 6.12
CA LYS A 316 16.35 4.88 7.44
C LYS A 316 15.86 5.86 8.49
N GLU A 317 15.68 7.12 8.10
CA GLU A 317 15.28 8.18 9.01
C GLU A 317 13.79 8.19 9.31
N ARG A 318 12.91 8.02 8.33
CA ARG A 318 11.46 8.23 8.47
C ARG A 318 10.64 6.94 8.50
N CYS A 319 11.25 5.77 8.27
CA CYS A 319 10.53 4.49 8.27
C CYS A 319 10.95 3.57 9.42
N CYS A 320 9.98 2.82 9.94
CA CYS A 320 10.21 1.68 10.82
C CYS A 320 9.38 0.47 10.39
N ASN A 321 10.02 -0.69 10.25
CA ASN A 321 9.38 -1.96 9.92
C ASN A 321 9.30 -2.86 11.17
N TRP A 322 8.09 -3.11 11.67
CA TRP A 322 7.80 -4.07 12.72
C TRP A 322 7.66 -5.48 12.12
N VAL A 323 8.72 -6.27 12.22
CA VAL A 323 8.84 -7.59 11.59
C VAL A 323 8.40 -8.72 12.52
N SER A 324 8.00 -9.84 11.94
CA SER A 324 7.74 -11.06 12.69
C SER A 324 9.02 -11.56 13.36
N SER A 325 8.96 -11.73 14.68
CA SER A 325 10.12 -12.10 15.50
C SER A 325 9.67 -12.66 16.85
N PRO A 326 10.41 -13.63 17.42
CA PRO A 326 10.15 -14.14 18.77
C PRO A 326 10.56 -13.14 19.87
N GLU A 327 11.32 -12.10 19.54
CA GLU A 327 11.79 -11.10 20.50
C GLU A 327 10.64 -10.22 21.02
N PRO A 328 10.75 -9.64 22.23
CA PRO A 328 9.77 -8.69 22.73
C PRO A 328 9.53 -7.51 21.78
N LEU A 329 8.30 -6.99 21.77
CA LEU A 329 7.89 -5.82 20.98
C LEU A 329 8.91 -4.68 21.12
N ASP A 330 9.23 -4.04 20.00
CA ASP A 330 10.18 -2.93 19.85
C ASP A 330 11.67 -3.27 19.99
N THR A 331 12.03 -4.53 20.26
CA THR A 331 13.43 -4.97 20.23
C THR A 331 14.03 -4.74 18.84
N PRO A 332 15.17 -4.01 18.69
CA PRO A 332 15.82 -3.86 17.39
C PRO A 332 16.16 -5.21 16.78
N VAL A 333 15.89 -5.37 15.48
CA VAL A 333 16.20 -6.60 14.73
C VAL A 333 17.19 -6.27 13.64
N ASP A 334 18.36 -6.91 13.70
CA ASP A 334 19.43 -6.70 12.72
C ASP A 334 19.07 -7.27 11.35
N SER A 335 19.65 -6.66 10.31
CA SER A 335 19.53 -7.10 8.93
C SER A 335 20.88 -7.13 8.25
N LEU A 336 21.07 -8.14 7.40
CA LEU A 336 22.22 -8.23 6.50
C LEU A 336 22.24 -7.09 5.47
N LEU A 337 21.07 -6.59 5.08
CA LEU A 337 20.90 -5.50 4.13
C LEU A 337 20.11 -4.36 4.79
N PRO A 338 20.76 -3.23 5.14
CA PRO A 338 20.09 -2.13 5.81
C PRO A 338 19.21 -1.36 4.83
N ASP A 339 17.91 -1.38 5.09
CA ASP A 339 16.85 -0.66 4.35
C ASP A 339 16.25 0.46 5.22
N CYS A 340 15.52 0.10 6.27
CA CYS A 340 14.94 1.00 7.26
C CYS A 340 15.12 0.44 8.68
N ARG A 341 14.72 1.20 9.71
CA ARG A 341 14.80 0.73 11.10
C ARG A 341 13.89 -0.48 11.28
N ARG A 342 14.43 -1.60 11.78
CA ARG A 342 13.65 -2.81 12.05
C ARG A 342 13.49 -3.07 13.54
N ARG A 343 12.27 -3.40 13.93
CA ARG A 343 11.91 -3.76 15.31
C ARG A 343 11.06 -5.02 15.31
N SER A 344 11.13 -5.79 16.39
CA SER A 344 10.24 -6.92 16.59
C SER A 344 8.80 -6.41 16.78
N ALA A 345 7.85 -7.05 16.11
CA ALA A 345 6.42 -6.88 16.38
C ALA A 345 5.94 -7.63 17.64
N GLY A 346 6.80 -8.40 18.32
CA GLY A 346 6.42 -9.21 19.48
C GLY A 346 5.58 -10.44 19.12
N THR A 347 5.70 -10.94 17.89
CA THR A 347 4.95 -12.09 17.38
C THR A 347 5.69 -12.72 16.20
N GLU A 348 5.68 -14.04 16.10
CA GLU A 348 6.18 -14.79 14.93
C GLU A 348 5.13 -14.92 13.82
N ARG A 349 3.90 -14.48 14.07
CA ARG A 349 2.80 -14.57 13.10
C ARG A 349 2.76 -13.33 12.23
N HIS A 350 3.17 -13.48 10.97
CA HIS A 350 3.15 -12.46 9.92
C HIS A 350 1.87 -11.61 9.95
N GLU A 351 0.70 -12.27 9.91
CA GLU A 351 -0.59 -11.58 9.83
C GLU A 351 -0.92 -10.72 11.05
N LEU A 352 -0.31 -11.00 12.22
CA LEU A 352 -0.61 -10.34 13.49
C LEU A 352 0.28 -9.11 13.74
N THR A 353 1.32 -8.91 12.94
CA THR A 353 2.32 -7.86 13.16
C THR A 353 1.72 -6.46 13.22
N SER A 354 0.73 -6.14 12.37
CA SER A 354 0.00 -4.86 12.43
C SER A 354 -0.69 -4.63 13.76
N TRP A 355 -1.42 -5.63 14.28
CA TRP A 355 -2.12 -5.49 15.55
C TRP A 355 -1.17 -5.47 16.74
N SER A 356 -0.17 -6.35 16.76
CA SER A 356 0.79 -6.42 17.87
C SER A 356 1.63 -5.14 18.00
N SER A 357 1.95 -4.49 16.89
CA SER A 357 2.72 -3.23 16.87
C SER A 357 1.87 -1.96 16.90
N PHE A 358 0.53 -2.07 16.90
CA PHE A 358 -0.41 -0.94 16.82
C PHE A 358 -0.06 0.23 17.73
N LYS A 359 0.17 -0.02 19.02
CA LYS A 359 0.51 1.04 19.99
C LYS A 359 1.86 1.68 19.71
N SER A 360 2.86 0.87 19.33
CA SER A 360 4.21 1.34 19.00
C SER A 360 4.22 2.18 17.73
N ILE A 361 3.37 1.86 16.74
CA ILE A 361 3.20 2.63 15.52
C ILE A 361 2.71 4.05 15.82
N PHE A 362 1.62 4.20 16.58
CA PHE A 362 1.12 5.53 16.93
C PHE A 362 2.10 6.30 17.83
N ARG A 363 2.83 5.61 18.72
CA ARG A 363 3.91 6.25 19.48
C ARG A 363 4.99 6.80 18.54
N PHE A 364 5.42 6.00 17.57
CA PHE A 364 6.41 6.38 16.56
C PHE A 364 5.96 7.58 15.72
N PHE A 365 4.69 7.63 15.28
CA PHE A 365 4.15 8.78 14.56
C PHE A 365 4.13 10.04 15.42
N ASN A 366 3.71 9.94 16.68
CA ASN A 366 3.71 11.07 17.60
C ASN A 366 5.13 11.59 17.86
N GLU A 367 6.13 10.72 18.01
CA GLU A 367 7.54 11.12 18.16
C GLU A 367 8.03 11.93 16.94
N HIS A 368 7.67 11.53 15.71
CA HIS A 368 8.06 12.25 14.49
C HIS A 368 7.36 13.60 14.39
N LEU A 369 6.07 13.65 14.73
CA LEU A 369 5.31 14.90 14.74
C LEU A 369 5.90 15.92 15.72
N GLN A 370 6.26 15.48 16.94
CA GLN A 370 6.87 16.35 17.94
C GLN A 370 8.26 16.84 17.50
N ALA A 371 9.07 15.98 16.89
CA ALA A 371 10.38 16.37 16.36
C ALA A 371 10.25 17.46 15.28
N GLN A 372 9.31 17.31 14.34
CA GLN A 372 9.06 18.32 13.30
C GLN A 372 8.56 19.65 13.87
N MET A 373 7.69 19.62 14.88
CA MET A 373 7.23 20.84 15.56
C MET A 373 8.37 21.57 16.28
N GLU A 374 9.30 20.83 16.88
CA GLU A 374 10.47 21.41 17.56
C GLU A 374 11.48 21.99 16.56
N GLU A 375 11.75 21.29 15.46
CA GLU A 375 12.60 21.77 14.37
C GLU A 375 12.06 23.10 13.79
N GLY A 376 10.74 23.17 13.52
CA GLY A 376 10.09 24.39 13.02
C GLY A 376 10.20 25.57 13.99
N ARG A 377 10.01 25.35 15.31
CA ARG A 377 10.18 26.41 16.32
C ARG A 377 11.59 26.95 16.37
N VAL A 378 12.59 26.09 16.22
CA VAL A 378 14.00 26.49 16.22
C VAL A 378 14.33 27.30 14.95
N GLU A 379 13.73 26.97 13.81
CA GLU A 379 13.88 27.75 12.57
C GLU A 379 13.23 29.12 12.67
N GLU A 380 11.99 29.22 13.18
CA GLU A 380 11.29 30.48 13.41
C GLU A 380 12.11 31.40 14.32
N GLN A 381 12.63 30.89 15.45
CA GLN A 381 13.50 31.67 16.35
C GLN A 381 14.79 32.16 15.68
N LYS A 382 15.37 31.39 14.75
CA LYS A 382 16.56 31.81 14.00
C LYS A 382 16.24 32.87 12.95
N GLU A 383 15.05 32.86 12.37
CA GLU A 383 14.60 33.90 11.45
C GLU A 383 14.33 35.21 12.18
N GLU A 384 13.62 35.16 13.31
CA GLU A 384 13.37 36.33 14.18
C GLU A 384 14.70 36.98 14.62
N GLN A 385 15.68 36.20 15.09
CA GLN A 385 16.99 36.72 15.47
C GLN A 385 17.76 37.35 14.29
N LYS A 386 17.59 36.83 13.07
CA LYS A 386 18.20 37.42 11.87
C LYS A 386 17.52 38.72 11.45
N GLU A 387 16.22 38.85 11.69
CA GLU A 387 15.49 40.10 11.44
C GLU A 387 15.88 41.17 12.46
N GLU A 388 15.94 40.83 13.74
CA GLU A 388 16.41 41.74 14.81
C GLU A 388 17.84 42.25 14.53
N GLN A 389 18.78 41.36 14.18
CA GLN A 389 20.14 41.75 13.83
C GLN A 389 20.21 42.67 12.59
N LYS A 390 19.29 42.50 11.63
CA LYS A 390 19.22 43.39 10.45
C LYS A 390 18.63 44.76 10.81
N GLU A 391 17.74 44.83 11.78
CA GLU A 391 17.21 46.11 12.27
C GLU A 391 18.25 46.86 13.10
N GLU A 392 18.97 46.18 14.00
CA GLU A 392 20.08 46.77 14.77
C GLU A 392 21.17 47.33 13.83
N GLN A 393 21.59 46.57 12.81
CA GLN A 393 22.58 47.06 11.82
C GLN A 393 22.08 48.26 11.01
N LYS A 394 20.77 48.39 10.78
CA LYS A 394 20.18 49.55 10.10
C LYS A 394 20.09 50.77 11.02
N GLU A 395 19.91 50.57 12.33
CA GLU A 395 19.94 51.65 13.31
C GLU A 395 21.37 52.17 13.52
N GLU A 396 22.36 51.28 13.66
CA GLU A 396 23.77 51.66 13.74
C GLU A 396 24.22 52.45 12.49
N GLN A 397 23.87 52.00 11.28
CA GLN A 397 24.17 52.75 10.04
C GLN A 397 23.48 54.11 9.97
N LYS A 398 22.32 54.28 10.61
CA LYS A 398 21.63 55.58 10.69
C LYS A 398 22.24 56.50 11.75
N GLU A 399 22.79 55.95 12.82
CA GLU A 399 23.55 56.73 13.82
C GLU A 399 24.90 57.18 13.26
N GLU A 400 25.64 56.31 12.59
CA GLU A 400 26.90 56.67 11.91
C GLU A 400 26.69 57.78 10.85
N GLN A 401 25.62 57.70 10.05
CA GLN A 401 25.27 58.75 9.09
C GLN A 401 24.82 60.07 9.74
N LYS A 402 24.37 60.04 11.00
CA LYS A 402 24.05 61.26 11.75
C LYS A 402 25.29 61.88 12.38
N GLU A 403 26.25 61.08 12.84
CA GLU A 403 27.52 61.58 13.38
C GLU A 403 28.38 62.24 12.28
N ASP A 404 28.39 61.69 11.06
CA ASP A 404 29.12 62.24 9.90
C ASP A 404 28.52 63.57 9.38
N LEU A 405 27.27 63.89 9.75
CA LEU A 405 26.63 65.19 9.44
C LEU A 405 26.86 66.27 10.53
N THR A 406 27.56 65.93 11.62
CA THR A 406 27.87 66.86 12.72
C THR A 406 29.33 67.30 12.79
N GLU A 407 30.23 66.79 11.95
CA GLU A 407 31.60 67.33 11.82
C GLU A 407 31.63 68.52 10.84
N GLU A 408 31.68 69.75 11.36
CA GLU A 408 31.92 70.96 10.55
C GLU A 408 33.32 70.95 9.92
N PRO A 409 33.50 71.31 8.63
CA PRO A 409 34.83 71.41 8.05
C PRO A 409 35.54 72.68 8.53
N LYS A 410 36.76 72.52 9.06
CA LYS A 410 37.70 73.64 9.27
C LYS A 410 38.15 74.18 7.90
N GLU A 411 37.89 75.47 7.66
CA GLU A 411 38.40 76.20 6.51
C GLU A 411 39.94 76.26 6.52
N GLU A 412 40.60 75.66 5.52
CA GLU A 412 41.99 75.95 5.17
C GLU A 412 42.05 76.78 3.88
N GLN A 413 42.80 77.88 3.96
CA GLN A 413 42.96 78.90 2.93
C GLN A 413 43.82 78.39 1.76
N LYS A 414 43.42 78.77 0.54
CA LYS A 414 44.14 78.56 -0.72
C LYS A 414 45.38 79.46 -0.80
N GLU A 415 46.51 78.88 -1.18
CA GLU A 415 47.56 79.57 -1.94
C GLU A 415 47.75 78.86 -3.29
N GLU A 416 47.78 79.67 -4.35
CA GLU A 416 48.02 79.29 -5.74
C GLU A 416 49.52 79.05 -5.98
N GLU A 417 49.87 78.08 -6.83
CA GLU A 417 51.00 78.26 -7.74
C GLU A 417 50.86 77.36 -8.98
N GLU A 418 51.09 77.99 -10.14
CA GLU A 418 51.15 77.40 -11.49
C GLU A 418 52.44 76.58 -11.71
N ASP A 419 52.34 75.65 -12.68
CA ASP A 419 53.29 75.26 -13.74
C ASP A 419 53.25 73.71 -13.86
N GLY A 420 53.11 73.04 -14.99
CA GLY A 420 53.33 73.36 -16.39
C GLY A 420 53.42 72.03 -17.14
N SER A 421 53.07 72.06 -18.43
CA SER A 421 53.64 71.19 -19.47
C SER A 421 53.27 69.68 -19.55
N THR A 422 52.42 69.41 -20.56
CA THR A 422 52.63 68.45 -21.69
C THR A 422 52.61 66.93 -21.35
N THR A 423 51.96 66.00 -22.09
CA THR A 423 51.60 65.90 -23.51
C THR A 423 50.69 64.66 -23.69
N LEU A 424 49.69 64.77 -24.59
CA LEU A 424 49.23 63.79 -25.60
C LEU A 424 49.30 62.27 -25.26
N THR A 425 48.30 61.43 -25.56
CA THR A 425 47.71 61.27 -26.89
C THR A 425 46.48 60.34 -26.78
N THR A 426 45.36 60.77 -27.38
CA THR A 426 44.44 60.02 -28.30
C THR A 426 43.89 58.63 -27.89
N GLN A 427 42.65 58.23 -28.16
CA GLN A 427 41.57 58.74 -29.01
C GLN A 427 40.33 57.85 -28.78
N LYS A 428 39.13 58.45 -28.87
CA LYS A 428 37.92 58.06 -29.66
C LYS A 428 37.45 56.59 -29.62
N HIS A 429 36.17 56.23 -29.66
CA HIS A 429 34.86 56.84 -29.90
C HIS A 429 33.85 55.80 -29.35
N ALA A 430 32.82 56.16 -28.58
CA ALA A 430 31.49 56.53 -29.05
C ALA A 430 30.77 55.48 -29.94
N LYS A 431 29.60 55.04 -29.44
CA LYS A 431 28.29 54.83 -30.11
C LYS A 431 27.75 53.41 -30.34
N HIS A 432 26.47 53.32 -29.94
CA HIS A 432 25.29 52.70 -30.56
C HIS A 432 24.96 51.22 -30.36
N GLU A 433 23.76 51.03 -29.80
CA GLU A 433 22.62 50.22 -30.28
C GLU A 433 22.90 49.19 -31.39
N ASP A 434 22.58 47.92 -31.16
CA ASP A 434 21.30 47.29 -31.53
C ASP A 434 21.37 45.76 -31.28
N LEU A 435 20.17 45.16 -31.12
CA LEU A 435 19.78 43.74 -30.95
C LEU A 435 19.72 43.17 -29.52
#